data_AF-A0A9D9CA50-F1
#
_entry.id   AF-A0A9D9CA50-F1
#
_cell.length_a   1.000
_cell.length_b   1.000
_cell.length_c   1.000
_cell.angle_alpha   90.00
_cell.angle_beta   90.00
_cell.angle_gamma   90.00
#
_symmetry.space_group_name_H-M   'P 1'
#
loop_
_entity.id
_entity.type
_entity.pdbx_description
1 polymer ?
#
loop_
_entity_poly.entity_id
_entity_poly.type
_entity_poly.pdbx_seq_one_letter_code
_entity_poly.pdbx_strand_id
1 'polypeptide(L)' 'MKHRILFVLSTFPALGGIEKLSLQLALAFRQEGHEVAFVSWKTAQTAWPDAETFTCYRLPNRRDIKAFENL' A
#
# COMPACT_ATOMS: atom_id res chain seq x y z
N MET A 1 18.45 9.95 3.12
CA MET A 1 18.26 8.99 4.23
C MET A 1 17.18 8.00 3.81
N LYS A 2 17.28 6.73 4.18
CA LYS A 2 16.25 5.72 3.85
C LYS A 2 15.16 5.72 4.92
N HIS A 3 13.91 5.62 4.49
CA HIS A 3 12.73 5.60 5.37
C HIS A 3 11.85 4.40 5.03
N ARG A 4 11.03 3.98 6.01
CA ARG A 4 9.97 2.99 5.84
C ARG A 4 8.64 3.74 5.76
N ILE A 5 7.88 3.52 4.69
CA ILE A 5 6.67 4.27 4.37
C ILE A 5 5.51 3.28 4.23
N LEU A 6 4.43 3.56 4.95
CA LEU A 6 3.23 2.73 4.95
C LEU A 6 2.06 3.49 4.33
N PHE A 7 1.53 2.98 3.22
CA PHE A 7 0.30 3.50 2.61
C PHE A 7 -0.90 2.77 3.17
N VAL A 8 -1.91 3.53 3.59
CA VAL A 8 -3.14 3.00 4.18
C VAL A 8 -4.29 3.30 3.23
N LEU A 9 -4.85 2.27 2.62
CA LEU A 9 -5.92 2.38 1.65
C LEU A 9 -7.09 1.50 2.03
N SER A 10 -8.30 1.91 1.65
CA SER A 10 -9.47 1.08 1.93
C SER A 10 -9.45 -0.23 1.15
N THR A 11 -9.00 -0.17 -0.11
CA THR A 11 -8.86 -1.30 -1.02
C THR A 11 -7.49 -1.17 -1.70
N PHE A 12 -6.68 -2.22 -1.69
CA PHE A 12 -5.44 -2.28 -2.47
C PHE A 12 -5.01 -3.74 -2.69
N PRO A 13 -4.43 -4.11 -3.83
CA PRO A 13 -4.45 -3.36 -5.08
C PRO A 13 -5.89 -3.20 -5.61
N ALA A 14 -6.18 -2.12 -6.36
CA ALA A 14 -7.45 -1.94 -7.07
C ALA A 14 -7.26 -1.02 -8.29
N LEU A 15 -8.12 -1.14 -9.32
CA LEU A 15 -8.13 -0.24 -10.49
C LEU A 15 -8.81 1.12 -10.23
N GLY A 16 -8.63 1.68 -9.04
CA GLY A 16 -9.17 3.00 -8.67
C GLY A 16 -8.16 4.13 -8.87
N GLY A 17 -8.66 5.37 -8.90
CA GLY A 17 -7.84 6.57 -9.10
C GLY A 17 -6.90 6.86 -7.93
N ILE A 18 -7.40 6.68 -6.69
CA ILE A 18 -6.59 6.85 -5.47
C ILE A 18 -5.50 5.78 -5.42
N GLU A 19 -5.84 4.55 -5.75
CA GLU A 19 -4.91 3.41 -5.77
C GLU A 19 -3.84 3.59 -6.85
N LYS A 20 -4.21 4.09 -8.03
CA LYS A 20 -3.24 4.43 -9.08
C LYS A 20 -2.27 5.52 -8.62
N LEU A 21 -2.77 6.61 -8.03
CA LEU A 21 -1.92 7.69 -7.52
C LEU A 21 -1.00 7.20 -6.40
N SER A 22 -1.52 6.41 -5.48
CA SER A 22 -0.74 5.84 -4.37
C SER A 22 0.35 4.91 -4.87
N LEU A 23 0.06 4.09 -5.90
CA LEU A 23 1.05 3.24 -6.55
C LEU A 23 2.15 4.04 -7.24
N GLN A 24 1.79 5.13 -7.95
CA GLN A 24 2.78 6.01 -8.57
C GLN A 24 3.71 6.66 -7.54
N LEU A 25 3.16 7.14 -6.40
CA LEU A 25 3.96 7.67 -5.31
C LEU A 25 4.85 6.60 -4.66
N ALA A 26 4.31 5.41 -4.42
CA ALA A 26 5.07 4.29 -3.86
C ALA A 26 6.25 3.87 -4.76
N LEU A 27 6.06 3.89 -6.08
CA LEU A 27 7.12 3.64 -7.04
C LEU A 27 8.20 4.73 -6.99
N ALA A 28 7.81 6.01 -6.93
CA ALA A 28 8.76 7.12 -6.80
C ALA A 28 9.60 7.00 -5.52
N PHE A 29 8.96 6.76 -4.37
CA PHE A 29 9.67 6.53 -3.11
C PHE A 29 10.61 5.33 -3.17
N ARG A 30 10.21 4.23 -3.83
CA ARG A 30 11.08 3.06 -4.00
C ARG A 30 12.29 3.37 -4.89
N GLN A 31 12.12 4.18 -5.94
CA GLN A 31 13.21 4.64 -6.81
C GLN A 31 14.21 5.52 -6.05
N GLU A 32 13.74 6.30 -5.07
CA GLU A 32 14.59 7.06 -4.14
C GLU A 32 15.23 6.19 -3.04
N GLY A 33 14.96 4.88 -3.06
CA GLY A 33 15.54 3.89 -2.16
C GLY A 33 14.80 3.70 -0.85
N HIS A 34 13.57 4.21 -0.70
CA HIS A 34 12.72 3.96 0.47
C HIS A 34 12.11 2.56 0.45
N GLU A 35 11.81 2.03 1.63
CA GLU A 35 10.99 0.82 1.80
C GLU A 35 9.53 1.23 1.86
N VAL A 36 8.70 0.62 1.01
CA VAL A 36 7.28 0.98 0.90
C VAL A 36 6.41 -0.27 1.01
N ALA A 37 5.37 -0.21 1.83
CA ALA A 37 4.36 -1.24 1.97
C ALA A 37 2.96 -0.63 2.00
N PHE A 38 1.96 -1.49 1.77
CA PHE A 38 0.56 -1.12 1.80
C PHE A 38 -0.19 -1.87 2.89
N VAL A 39 -1.25 -1.24 3.39
CA VAL A 39 -2.24 -1.86 4.27
C VAL A 39 -3.63 -1.59 3.70
N SER A 40 -4.47 -2.62 3.64
CA SER A 40 -5.87 -2.44 3.26
C SER A 40 -6.81 -3.47 3.88
N TRP A 41 -8.10 -3.13 3.95
CA TRP A 41 -9.14 -3.98 4.57
C TRP A 41 -10.23 -4.46 3.59
N LYS A 42 -10.15 -4.07 2.32
CA LYS A 42 -11.00 -4.59 1.25
C LYS A 42 -10.15 -5.25 0.17
N THR A 43 -10.62 -6.38 -0.32
CA THR A 43 -10.04 -7.07 -1.47
C THR A 43 -10.64 -6.51 -2.76
N ALA A 44 -9.81 -6.16 -3.75
CA ALA A 44 -10.30 -5.93 -5.10
C ALA A 44 -10.19 -7.20 -5.93
N GLN A 45 -11.02 -7.30 -6.96
CA GLN A 45 -10.97 -8.37 -7.95
C GLN A 45 -9.94 -8.11 -9.06
N THR A 46 -9.52 -6.86 -9.24
CA THR A 46 -8.60 -6.43 -10.30
C THR A 46 -7.51 -5.52 -9.74
N ALA A 47 -6.30 -5.64 -10.28
CA ALA A 47 -5.11 -4.94 -9.80
C ALA A 47 -4.34 -4.29 -10.96
N TRP A 48 -3.63 -3.20 -10.67
CA TRP A 48 -2.57 -2.72 -11.56
C TRP A 48 -1.39 -3.69 -11.49
N PRO A 49 -0.74 -4.06 -12.62
CA PRO A 49 0.35 -5.05 -12.61
C PRO A 49 1.47 -4.72 -11.62
N ASP A 50 1.89 -3.45 -11.56
CA ASP A 50 2.99 -3.03 -10.68
C ASP A 50 2.64 -3.12 -9.20
N ALA A 51 1.35 -3.16 -8.85
CA ALA A 51 0.89 -3.24 -7.46
C ALA A 51 1.20 -4.60 -6.83
N GLU A 52 1.34 -5.66 -7.64
CA GLU A 52 1.73 -7.00 -7.18
C GLU A 52 3.20 -7.05 -6.71
N THR A 53 4.01 -6.05 -7.08
CA THR A 53 5.40 -5.94 -6.64
C THR A 53 5.57 -5.36 -5.23
N PHE A 54 4.48 -4.93 -4.59
CA PHE A 54 4.49 -4.38 -3.24
C PHE A 54 3.90 -5.36 -2.23
N THR A 55 4.48 -5.37 -1.02
CA THR A 55 3.86 -6.06 0.11
C THR A 55 2.58 -5.32 0.51
N CYS A 56 1.46 -6.03 0.53
CA CYS A 56 0.19 -5.51 1.02
C CYS A 56 -0.32 -6.36 2.19
N TYR A 57 -0.33 -5.77 3.39
CA TYR A 57 -0.91 -6.39 4.57
C TYR A 57 -2.43 -6.21 4.57
N ARG A 58 -3.13 -7.28 4.96
CA ARG A 58 -4.59 -7.29 5.05
C ARG A 58 -5.02 -7.09 6.48
N LEU A 59 -5.88 -6.09 6.69
CA LEU A 59 -6.56 -5.88 7.96
C LEU A 59 -7.90 -6.60 7.95
N PRO A 60 -8.24 -7.37 9.00
CA PRO A 60 -9.58 -7.93 9.14
C PRO A 60 -10.61 -6.82 9.41
N ASN A 61 -10.23 -5.73 10.08
CA ASN A 61 -11.06 -4.54 10.27
C ASN A 61 -10.24 -3.24 10.13
N ARG A 62 -10.85 -2.18 9.60
CA ARG A 62 -10.21 -0.85 9.46
C ARG A 62 -9.64 -0.32 10.78
N ARG A 63 -10.25 -0.65 11.91
CA ARG A 63 -9.86 -0.16 13.24
C ARG A 63 -8.56 -0.78 13.77
N ASP A 64 -8.10 -1.87 13.16
CA ASP A 64 -6.94 -2.63 13.62
C ASP A 64 -5.60 -2.04 13.14
N ILE A 65 -5.64 -0.88 12.49
CA ILE A 65 -4.45 -0.19 11.96
C ILE A 65 -3.37 0.07 13.03
N LYS A 66 -3.76 0.19 14.31
CA LYS A 66 -2.81 0.36 15.42
C LYS A 66 -1.81 -0.79 15.54
N ALA A 67 -2.16 -1.99 15.07
CA ALA A 67 -1.25 -3.13 15.05
C ALA A 67 -0.03 -2.93 14.12
N PHE A 68 -0.08 -1.91 13.25
CA PHE A 68 0.93 -1.61 12.22
C PHE A 68 1.78 -0.37 12.57
N GLU A 69 1.62 0.21 13.77
CA GLU A 69 2.39 1.38 14.22
C GLU A 69 3.89 1.10 14.43
N ASN A 70 4.28 -0.18 14.58
CA ASN A 70 5.67 -0.61 14.80
C ASN A 70 6.35 -1.19 13.53
N LEU A 71 5.73 -1.03 12.37
CA LEU A 71 6.27 -1.46 11.06
C LEU A 71 7.10 -0.38 10.37
#